data_AF-A0A968YCB0-F1
#
_entry.id   AF-A0A968YCB0-F1
#
_cell.length_a   1.000
_cell.length_b   1.000
_cell.length_c   1.000
_cell.angle_alpha   90.00
_cell.angle_beta   90.00
_cell.angle_gamma   90.00
#
_symmetry.space_group_name_H-M   'P 1'
#
loop_
_entity.id
_entity.type
_entity.pdbx_description
1 polymer ?
#
loop_
_entity_poly.entity_id
_entity_poly.type
_entity_poly.pdbx_seq_one_letter_code
_entity_poly.pdbx_strand_id
1 'polypeptide(L)'
;MSNTLYDQDFYTWVRQQSGLLRQGQFDQLDLSNLIEELEDLENRHYDQLESRLMQLTAHLLKWQVQYWQRTNSWRATIRAQRTAITKLLRRNPGLKSRLDEAMEESWQEARDLAIAETGLPDEQFPEVCPFSWEQVMSVDFWPDL
;
A
#
# COMPACT_ATOMS: atom_id res chain seq x y z
N MET A 1 -17.77 -24.59 -11.06
CA MET A 1 -16.31 -24.40 -11.26
C MET A 1 -16.13 -24.03 -12.71
N SER A 2 -15.84 -22.76 -12.98
CA SER A 2 -15.44 -22.29 -14.30
C SER A 2 -14.15 -23.02 -14.66
N ASN A 3 -14.13 -23.61 -15.86
CA ASN A 3 -13.05 -24.44 -16.37
C ASN A 3 -12.43 -23.72 -17.57
N THR A 4 -12.19 -22.42 -17.40
CA THR A 4 -11.76 -21.53 -18.48
C THR A 4 -10.23 -21.49 -18.57
N LEU A 5 -9.70 -21.06 -19.71
CA LEU A 5 -8.26 -20.87 -19.86
C LEU A 5 -7.72 -19.82 -18.88
N TYR A 6 -8.55 -18.83 -18.53
CA TYR A 6 -8.25 -17.83 -17.49
C TYR A 6 -7.94 -18.50 -16.14
N ASP A 7 -8.82 -19.41 -15.67
CA ASP A 7 -8.67 -20.08 -14.38
C ASP A 7 -7.50 -21.08 -14.33
N GLN A 8 -7.20 -21.73 -15.46
CA GLN A 8 -6.24 -22.86 -15.51
C GLN A 8 -4.82 -22.45 -15.92
N ASP A 9 -4.70 -21.48 -16.83
CA ASP A 9 -3.42 -21.03 -17.38
C ASP A 9 -3.51 -19.54 -17.72
N PHE A 10 -3.49 -18.73 -16.67
CA PHE A 10 -3.50 -17.27 -16.74
C PHE A 10 -2.43 -16.72 -17.69
N TYR A 11 -1.23 -17.30 -17.70
CA TYR A 11 -0.13 -16.84 -18.57
C TYR A 11 -0.50 -16.98 -20.05
N THR A 12 -0.98 -18.16 -20.45
CA THR A 12 -1.40 -18.39 -21.83
C THR A 12 -2.63 -17.55 -22.19
N TRP A 13 -3.58 -17.39 -21.26
CA TRP A 13 -4.74 -16.52 -21.44
C TRP A 13 -4.33 -15.05 -21.70
N VAL A 14 -3.45 -14.46 -20.88
CA VAL A 14 -2.96 -13.07 -21.07
C VAL A 14 -2.29 -12.92 -22.44
N ARG A 15 -1.48 -13.91 -22.84
CA ARG A 15 -0.82 -13.91 -24.15
C ARG A 15 -1.82 -13.95 -25.30
N GLN A 16 -2.88 -14.76 -25.17
CA GLN A 16 -3.96 -14.84 -26.15
C GLN A 16 -4.72 -13.51 -26.25
N GLN A 17 -5.20 -12.96 -25.12
CA GLN A 17 -5.95 -11.69 -25.11
C GLN A 17 -5.12 -10.54 -25.68
N SER A 18 -3.83 -10.46 -25.31
CA SER A 18 -2.89 -9.47 -25.86
C SER A 18 -2.71 -9.62 -27.38
N GLY A 19 -2.72 -10.85 -27.88
CA GLY A 19 -2.65 -11.16 -29.31
C GLY A 19 -3.88 -10.68 -30.06
N LEU A 20 -5.07 -10.95 -29.53
CA LEU A 20 -6.36 -10.52 -30.09
C LEU A 20 -6.47 -8.99 -30.14
N LEU A 21 -6.09 -8.30 -29.05
CA LEU A 21 -6.04 -6.83 -28.99
C LEU A 21 -5.14 -6.23 -30.08
N ARG A 22 -3.94 -6.79 -30.28
CA ARG A 22 -3.00 -6.30 -31.31
C ARG A 22 -3.50 -6.51 -32.73
N GLN A 23 -4.31 -7.53 -32.96
CA GLN A 23 -4.88 -7.88 -34.26
C GLN A 23 -6.22 -7.17 -34.52
N GLY A 24 -6.77 -6.44 -33.53
CA GLY A 24 -8.07 -5.79 -33.63
C GLY A 24 -9.27 -6.76 -33.61
N GLN A 25 -9.07 -7.99 -33.13
CA GLN A 25 -10.08 -9.03 -33.05
C GLN A 25 -10.91 -8.90 -31.76
N PHE A 26 -11.60 -7.77 -31.62
CA PHE A 26 -12.31 -7.40 -30.38
C PHE A 26 -13.50 -8.30 -30.06
N ASP A 27 -14.08 -8.93 -31.08
CA ASP A 27 -15.18 -9.89 -30.99
C ASP A 27 -14.81 -11.21 -30.28
N GLN A 28 -13.51 -11.51 -30.20
CA GLN A 28 -12.99 -12.72 -29.57
C GLN A 28 -12.45 -12.48 -28.15
N LEU A 29 -12.49 -11.23 -27.67
CA LEU A 29 -11.97 -10.89 -26.35
C LEU A 29 -12.84 -11.46 -25.24
N ASP A 30 -12.17 -11.96 -24.22
CA ASP A 30 -12.77 -12.31 -22.94
C ASP A 30 -12.96 -11.05 -22.09
N LEU A 31 -13.94 -10.23 -22.49
CA LEU A 31 -14.13 -8.87 -21.94
C LEU A 31 -14.39 -8.86 -20.44
N SER A 32 -15.14 -9.83 -19.91
CA SER A 32 -15.45 -9.89 -18.48
C SER A 32 -14.18 -10.04 -17.64
N ASN A 33 -13.35 -11.04 -17.96
CA ASN A 33 -12.09 -11.29 -17.25
C ASN A 33 -11.06 -10.19 -17.53
N LEU A 34 -11.08 -9.55 -18.70
CA LEU A 34 -10.21 -8.39 -18.99
C LEU A 34 -10.56 -7.16 -18.14
N ILE A 35 -11.85 -6.90 -17.92
CA ILE A 35 -12.30 -5.80 -17.05
C ILE A 35 -11.86 -6.08 -15.62
N GLU A 36 -12.10 -7.30 -15.13
CA GLU A 36 -11.68 -7.73 -13.79
C GLU A 36 -10.17 -7.55 -13.59
N GLU A 37 -9.33 -7.97 -14.53
CA GLU A 37 -7.87 -7.80 -14.43
C GLU A 37 -7.40 -6.34 -14.45
N LEU A 38 -8.16 -5.45 -15.10
CA LEU A 38 -7.87 -4.02 -15.09
C LEU A 38 -8.26 -3.37 -13.75
N GLU A 39 -9.40 -3.76 -13.19
CA GLU A 39 -9.85 -3.34 -11.86
C GLU A 39 -8.89 -3.86 -10.78
N ASP A 40 -8.44 -5.11 -10.89
CA ASP A 40 -7.44 -5.71 -10.01
C ASP A 40 -6.07 -5.03 -10.13
N LEU A 41 -5.70 -4.56 -11.33
CA LEU A 41 -4.46 -3.79 -11.49
C LEU A 41 -4.53 -2.45 -10.75
N GLU A 42 -5.68 -1.78 -10.78
CA GLU A 42 -5.92 -0.57 -10.00
C GLU A 42 -5.82 -0.86 -8.49
N ASN A 43 -6.56 -1.87 -8.01
CA ASN A 43 -6.59 -2.25 -6.59
C ASN A 43 -5.20 -2.62 -6.07
N ARG A 44 -4.41 -3.39 -6.81
CA ARG A 44 -3.03 -3.74 -6.41
C ARG A 44 -2.14 -2.51 -6.18
N HIS A 45 -2.36 -1.42 -6.89
CA HIS A 45 -1.61 -0.18 -6.67
C HIS A 45 -2.09 0.57 -5.43
N TYR A 46 -3.38 0.51 -5.13
CA TYR A 46 -3.97 1.03 -3.91
C TYR A 46 -3.52 0.23 -2.68
N ASP A 47 -3.63 -1.10 -2.69
CA ASP A 47 -3.18 -1.99 -1.60
C ASP A 47 -1.68 -1.79 -1.30
N GLN A 48 -0.88 -1.54 -2.36
CA GLN A 48 0.54 -1.22 -2.18
C GLN A 48 0.76 0.14 -1.51
N LEU A 49 -0.10 1.12 -1.73
CA LEU A 49 -0.04 2.40 -1.02
C LEU A 49 -0.37 2.18 0.46
N GLU A 50 -1.49 1.52 0.75
CA GLU A 50 -1.95 1.22 2.11
C GLU A 50 -0.89 0.43 2.91
N SER A 51 -0.37 -0.67 2.36
CA SER A 51 0.64 -1.48 3.04
C SER A 51 1.90 -0.68 3.38
N ARG A 52 2.28 0.26 2.51
CA ARG A 52 3.44 1.14 2.77
C ARG A 52 3.15 2.19 3.81
N LEU A 53 1.94 2.76 3.81
CA LEU A 53 1.51 3.72 4.82
C LEU A 53 1.38 3.05 6.18
N MET A 54 0.76 1.88 6.25
CA MET A 54 0.68 1.05 7.45
C MET A 54 2.08 0.85 8.07
N GLN A 55 3.04 0.41 7.26
CA GLN A 55 4.41 0.18 7.71
C GLN A 55 5.14 1.45 8.14
N LEU A 56 4.98 2.54 7.37
CA LEU A 56 5.59 3.83 7.68
C LEU A 56 5.03 4.40 9.00
N THR A 57 3.72 4.43 9.13
CA THR A 57 3.00 4.95 10.30
C THR A 57 3.33 4.12 11.54
N ALA A 58 3.35 2.79 11.45
CA ALA A 58 3.77 1.93 12.56
C ALA A 58 5.18 2.27 13.05
N HIS A 59 6.13 2.48 12.13
CA HIS A 59 7.50 2.84 12.50
C HIS A 59 7.61 4.26 13.08
N LEU A 60 6.78 5.20 12.63
CA LEU A 60 6.70 6.55 13.23
C LEU A 60 6.09 6.49 14.64
N LEU A 61 5.06 5.67 14.87
CA LEU A 61 4.51 5.43 16.21
C LEU A 61 5.57 4.85 17.14
N LYS A 62 6.24 3.78 16.72
CA LYS A 62 7.37 3.18 17.47
C LYS A 62 8.44 4.21 17.80
N TRP A 63 8.75 5.09 16.86
CA TRP A 63 9.71 6.18 17.06
C TRP A 63 9.27 7.16 18.14
N GLN A 64 7.98 7.48 18.18
CA GLN A 64 7.39 8.38 19.18
C GLN A 64 7.35 7.73 20.56
N VAL A 65 6.72 6.56 20.69
CA VAL A 65 6.42 5.94 21.98
C VAL A 65 7.64 5.28 22.63
N GLN A 66 8.53 4.68 21.83
CA GLN A 66 9.68 3.92 22.33
C GLN A 66 11.00 4.67 22.09
N TYR A 67 11.02 5.95 22.49
CA TYR A 67 12.13 6.88 22.23
C TYR A 67 13.52 6.38 22.71
N TRP A 68 13.56 5.52 23.73
CA TRP A 68 14.79 4.92 24.27
C TRP A 68 15.35 3.75 23.44
N GLN A 69 14.61 3.24 22.46
CA GLN A 69 15.02 2.11 21.59
C GLN A 69 15.09 2.50 20.12
N ARG A 70 15.19 3.80 19.81
CA ARG A 70 15.33 4.27 18.42
C ARG A 70 16.60 3.69 17.80
N THR A 71 16.43 2.92 16.73
CA THR A 71 17.56 2.29 16.02
C THR A 71 17.79 2.89 14.63
N ASN A 72 19.00 2.72 14.11
CA ASN A 72 19.31 3.04 12.70
C ASN A 72 18.49 2.21 11.71
N SER A 73 18.10 0.98 12.10
CA SER A 73 17.24 0.12 11.28
C SER A 73 15.86 0.75 11.09
N TRP A 74 15.21 1.22 12.16
CA TRP A 74 13.92 1.90 12.07
C TRP A 74 14.00 3.18 11.24
N ARG A 75 15.07 3.95 11.44
CA ARG A 75 15.35 5.15 10.63
C ARG A 75 15.46 4.83 9.14
N ALA A 76 16.13 3.72 8.80
CA ALA A 76 16.27 3.25 7.43
C ALA A 76 14.91 2.81 6.86
N THR A 77 14.10 2.07 7.63
CA THR A 77 12.75 1.66 7.22
C THR A 77 11.85 2.87 6.92
N ILE A 78 11.79 3.87 7.81
CA ILE A 78 11.00 5.09 7.62
C ILE A 78 11.39 5.79 6.32
N ARG A 79 12.69 5.99 6.09
CA ARG A 79 13.20 6.62 4.85
C ARG A 79 12.88 5.80 3.61
N ALA A 80 13.02 4.48 3.69
CA ALA A 80 12.72 3.57 2.59
C ALA A 80 11.23 3.61 2.21
N GLN A 81 10.32 3.60 3.19
CA GLN A 81 8.89 3.68 2.92
C GLN A 81 8.49 5.03 2.31
N ARG A 82 8.96 6.16 2.86
CA ARG A 82 8.73 7.49 2.26
C ARG A 82 9.19 7.56 0.81
N THR A 83 10.37 7.00 0.52
CA THR A 83 10.91 6.94 -0.86
C THR A 83 10.05 6.07 -1.76
N ALA A 84 9.61 4.91 -1.27
CA ALA A 84 8.80 3.98 -2.03
C ALA A 84 7.40 4.52 -2.33
N ILE A 85 6.74 5.15 -1.36
CA ILE A 85 5.46 5.85 -1.52
C ILE A 85 5.60 6.98 -2.54
N THR A 86 6.63 7.82 -2.41
CA THR A 86 6.90 8.89 -3.39
C THR A 86 7.06 8.34 -4.82
N LYS A 87 7.80 7.24 -4.96
CA LYS A 87 7.98 6.57 -6.27
C LYS A 87 6.68 5.97 -6.81
N LEU A 88 5.84 5.41 -5.94
CA LEU A 88 4.53 4.85 -6.28
C LEU A 88 3.62 5.96 -6.81
N LEU A 89 3.41 7.02 -6.05
CA LEU A 89 2.54 8.15 -6.44
C LEU A 89 3.03 8.89 -7.68
N ARG A 90 4.34 8.90 -7.93
CA ARG A 90 4.89 9.45 -9.17
C ARG A 90 4.52 8.60 -10.40
N ARG A 91 4.48 7.27 -10.24
CA ARG A 91 4.10 6.35 -11.33
C ARG A 91 2.60 6.30 -11.54
N ASN A 92 1.84 6.47 -10.45
CA ASN A 92 0.38 6.36 -10.42
C ASN A 92 -0.23 7.64 -9.82
N PRO A 93 -0.20 8.78 -10.54
CA PRO A 93 -0.65 10.07 -10.01
C PRO A 93 -2.15 10.09 -9.65
N GLY A 94 -2.97 9.21 -10.24
CA GLY A 94 -4.39 9.06 -9.92
C GLY A 94 -4.63 8.64 -8.47
N LEU A 95 -3.71 7.89 -7.85
CA LEU A 95 -3.84 7.47 -6.44
C LEU A 95 -3.86 8.66 -5.45
N LYS A 96 -3.42 9.85 -5.88
CA LYS A 96 -3.41 11.04 -5.01
C LYS A 96 -4.80 11.48 -4.55
N SER A 97 -5.87 11.09 -5.24
CA SER A 97 -7.24 11.38 -4.79
C SER A 97 -7.71 10.49 -3.65
N ARG A 98 -6.99 9.42 -3.33
CA ARG A 98 -7.33 8.44 -2.28
C ARG A 98 -6.33 8.42 -1.12
N LEU A 99 -5.57 9.50 -0.92
CA LEU A 99 -4.55 9.56 0.14
C LEU A 99 -5.17 9.55 1.53
N ASP A 100 -6.26 10.30 1.71
CA ASP A 100 -6.97 10.38 2.99
C ASP A 100 -7.59 9.03 3.35
N GLU A 101 -8.24 8.39 2.38
CA GLU A 101 -8.80 7.04 2.49
C GLU A 101 -7.70 6.02 2.87
N ALA A 102 -6.59 5.98 2.12
CA ALA A 102 -5.50 5.06 2.41
C ALA A 102 -4.83 5.31 3.77
N MET A 103 -4.80 6.56 4.25
CA MET A 103 -4.31 6.91 5.59
C MET A 103 -5.27 6.42 6.68
N GLU A 104 -6.58 6.55 6.46
CA GLU A 104 -7.62 6.09 7.39
C GLU A 104 -7.65 4.56 7.46
N GLU A 105 -7.70 3.88 6.32
CA GLU A 105 -7.79 2.42 6.22
C GLU A 105 -6.53 1.73 6.76
N SER A 106 -5.35 2.31 6.56
CA SER A 106 -4.10 1.75 7.08
C SER A 106 -3.84 1.99 8.57
N TRP A 107 -4.62 2.85 9.24
CA TRP A 107 -4.33 3.30 10.60
C TRP A 107 -4.38 2.18 11.63
N GLN A 108 -5.48 1.42 11.65
CA GLN A 108 -5.69 0.39 12.68
C GLN A 108 -4.61 -0.69 12.61
N GLU A 109 -4.29 -1.14 11.40
CA GLU A 109 -3.20 -2.09 11.18
C GLU A 109 -1.82 -1.52 11.56
N ALA A 110 -1.58 -0.23 11.31
CA ALA A 110 -0.33 0.43 11.72
C ALA A 110 -0.18 0.46 13.25
N ARG A 111 -1.27 0.78 13.95
CA ARG A 111 -1.33 0.79 15.41
C ARG A 111 -1.09 -0.61 15.97
N ASP A 112 -1.79 -1.61 15.45
CA ASP A 112 -1.66 -3.00 15.89
C ASP A 112 -0.26 -3.55 15.64
N LEU A 113 0.34 -3.23 14.49
CA LEU A 113 1.73 -3.59 14.19
C LEU A 113 2.71 -2.94 15.17
N ALA A 114 2.54 -1.65 15.48
CA ALA A 114 3.39 -0.96 16.44
C ALA A 114 3.27 -1.53 17.86
N ILE A 115 2.06 -1.86 18.30
CA ILE A 115 1.80 -2.53 19.59
C ILE A 115 2.53 -3.88 19.60
N ALA A 116 2.31 -4.71 18.57
CA ALA A 116 2.89 -6.05 18.48
C ALA A 116 4.43 -6.05 18.47
N GLU A 117 5.05 -5.12 17.73
CA GLU A 117 6.51 -5.07 17.60
C GLU A 117 7.22 -4.45 18.82
N THR A 118 6.52 -3.60 19.58
CA THR A 118 7.10 -2.96 20.78
C THR A 118 6.83 -3.75 22.06
N GLY A 119 5.73 -4.52 22.09
CA GLY A 119 5.23 -5.18 23.29
C GLY A 119 4.77 -4.22 24.38
N LEU A 120 4.50 -2.95 24.04
CA LEU A 120 3.98 -1.95 24.97
C LEU A 120 2.44 -2.06 25.07
N PRO A 121 1.83 -1.65 26.19
CA PRO A 121 0.38 -1.64 26.34
C PRO A 121 -0.32 -0.76 25.31
N ASP A 122 -1.49 -1.19 24.84
CA ASP A 122 -2.34 -0.49 23.87
C ASP A 122 -2.62 0.96 24.25
N GLU A 123 -2.71 1.28 25.55
CA GLU A 123 -3.01 2.61 26.06
C GLU A 123 -1.87 3.61 25.84
N GLN A 124 -0.67 3.15 25.50
CA GLN A 124 0.45 4.01 25.11
C GLN A 124 0.35 4.49 23.66
N PHE A 125 -0.59 3.93 22.89
CA PHE A 125 -0.82 4.29 21.49
C PHE A 125 -2.14 5.04 21.37
N PRO A 126 -2.19 6.13 20.60
CA PRO A 126 -3.43 6.89 20.42
C PRO A 126 -4.48 6.03 19.72
N GLU A 127 -5.75 6.29 19.98
CA GLU A 127 -6.87 5.58 19.32
C GLU A 127 -7.08 6.06 17.88
N VAL A 128 -6.77 7.33 17.61
CA VAL A 128 -6.86 7.97 16.29
C VAL A 128 -5.47 8.34 15.79
N CYS A 129 -5.27 8.32 14.47
CA CYS A 129 -3.99 8.66 13.86
C CYS A 129 -3.58 10.10 14.24
N PRO A 130 -2.43 10.29 14.91
CA PRO A 130 -1.99 11.63 15.34
C PRO A 130 -1.26 12.40 14.23
N PHE A 131 -1.02 11.78 13.08
CA PHE A 131 -0.18 12.31 12.02
C PHE A 131 -1.00 12.66 10.79
N SER A 132 -0.78 13.86 10.23
CA SER A 132 -1.28 14.21 8.91
C SER A 132 -0.44 13.56 7.80
N TRP A 133 -0.96 13.54 6.58
CA TRP A 133 -0.22 13.11 5.39
C TRP A 133 1.12 13.86 5.24
N GLU A 134 1.10 15.18 5.40
CA GLU A 134 2.29 16.04 5.28
C GLU A 134 3.35 15.66 6.32
N GLN A 135 2.93 15.34 7.55
CA GLN A 135 3.84 14.89 8.60
C GLN A 135 4.41 13.51 8.28
N VAL A 136 3.56 12.52 7.96
CA VAL A 136 4.00 11.17 7.61
C VAL A 136 5.03 11.18 6.48
N MET A 137 4.81 12.01 5.46
CA MET A 137 5.67 12.07 4.27
C MET A 137 6.86 13.03 4.39
N SER A 138 6.88 13.96 5.34
CA SER A 138 7.97 14.91 5.51
C SER A 138 9.28 14.23 5.91
N VAL A 139 10.37 14.51 5.18
CA VAL A 139 11.70 13.94 5.46
C VAL A 139 12.23 14.37 6.83
N ASP A 140 11.84 15.56 7.28
CA ASP A 140 12.30 16.17 8.53
C ASP A 140 11.38 15.86 9.70
N PHE A 141 10.24 15.22 9.47
CA PHE A 141 9.33 14.82 10.54
C PHE A 141 9.81 13.53 11.21
N TRP A 142 10.10 13.67 12.51
CA TRP A 142 10.44 12.61 13.45
C TRP A 142 9.63 12.90 14.71
N PRO A 143 8.56 12.14 15.00
CA PRO A 143 7.65 12.49 16.08
C PRO A 143 8.37 12.44 17.43
N ASP A 144 8.27 13.55 18.15
CA ASP A 144 8.68 13.64 19.55
C ASP A 144 7.49 13.30 20.47
N LEU A 145 7.81 13.03 21.73
CA LEU A 145 6.81 12.75 22.77
C LEU A 145 5.88 13.94 23.00
#